data_AF-A0A0K6IUU4-F1
#
_entry.id   AF-A0A0K6IUU4-F1
#
_cell.length_a   1.000
_cell.length_b   1.000
_cell.length_c   1.000
_cell.angle_alpha   90.00
_cell.angle_beta   90.00
_cell.angle_gamma   90.00
#
_symmetry.space_group_name_H-M   'P 1'
#
loop_
_entity.id
_entity.type
_entity.pdbx_description
1 polymer ?
#
loop_
_entity_poly.entity_id
_entity_poly.type
_entity_poly.pdbx_seq_one_letter_code
_entity_poly.pdbx_strand_id
1 'polypeptide(L)'
;REAWLKEHGYRNHIQRKGHRQKPLSECQQRRNKRIAKTRARVEHVFASIDQMGGKLIRTVGQARANFAMTMMAACYNLKRLVYFQRAGIKAF
;
A
#
# COMPACT_ATOMS: atom_id res chain seq x y z
N ARG A 1 12.92 1.15 16.75
CA ARG A 1 11.68 0.99 15.94
C ARG A 1 10.68 0.04 16.58
N GLU A 2 11.06 -1.18 16.95
CA GLU A 2 10.14 -2.10 17.65
C GLU A 2 9.79 -1.64 19.07
N ALA A 3 10.76 -1.08 19.80
CA ALA A 3 10.53 -0.46 21.11
C ALA A 3 9.47 0.65 21.05
N TRP A 4 9.60 1.56 20.07
CA TRP A 4 8.62 2.62 19.82
C TRP A 4 7.22 2.08 19.52
N LEU A 5 7.10 1.03 18.70
CA LEU A 5 5.80 0.40 18.42
C LEU A 5 5.16 -0.15 19.68
N LYS A 6 5.96 -0.80 20.53
CA LYS A 6 5.49 -1.37 21.81
C LYS A 6 5.04 -0.27 22.77
N GLU A 7 5.82 0.79 22.90
CA GLU A 7 5.51 1.97 23.73
C GLU A 7 4.17 2.61 23.33
N HIS A 8 3.87 2.67 22.03
CA HIS A 8 2.63 3.24 21.50
C HIS A 8 1.49 2.22 21.36
N GLY A 9 1.63 1.00 21.91
CA GLY A 9 0.57 -0.01 21.90
C GLY A 9 0.32 -0.69 20.53
N TYR A 10 1.21 -0.50 19.55
CA TYR A 10 1.06 -1.09 18.22
C TYR A 10 1.59 -2.53 18.16
N ARG A 11 0.85 -3.40 17.45
CA ARG A 11 1.34 -4.74 17.12
C ARG A 11 2.46 -4.65 16.08
N ASN A 12 3.58 -5.34 16.34
CA ASN A 12 4.71 -5.36 15.41
C ASN A 12 4.37 -6.19 14.15
N HIS A 13 4.02 -5.48 13.07
CA HIS A 13 3.82 -6.01 11.72
C HIS A 13 4.98 -5.68 10.76
N ILE A 14 6.18 -5.41 11.30
CA ILE A 14 7.39 -5.27 10.47
C ILE A 14 7.80 -6.65 9.97
N GLN A 15 8.00 -6.78 8.67
CA GLN A 15 8.50 -8.01 8.05
C GLN A 15 9.96 -8.23 8.41
N ARG A 16 10.32 -9.47 8.72
CA ARG A 16 11.71 -9.84 8.99
C ARG A 16 12.47 -9.96 7.68
N LYS A 17 13.72 -9.50 7.65
CA LYS A 17 14.61 -9.61 6.48
C LYS A 17 15.56 -10.78 6.68
N GLY A 18 15.72 -11.62 5.67
CA GLY A 18 16.79 -12.63 5.65
C GLY A 18 18.13 -11.96 5.30
N HIS A 19 19.22 -12.52 5.81
CA HIS A 19 20.58 -12.05 5.53
C HIS A 19 21.41 -13.14 4.87
N ARG A 20 22.56 -12.76 4.30
CA ARG A 20 23.53 -13.73 3.75
C ARG A 20 23.88 -14.74 4.84
N GLN A 21 23.81 -16.03 4.51
CA GLN A 21 24.01 -17.16 5.43
C GLN A 21 23.03 -17.26 6.61
N LYS A 22 22.01 -16.40 6.68
CA LYS A 22 20.94 -16.44 7.70
C LYS A 22 19.58 -16.25 7.01
N PRO A 23 19.10 -17.26 6.27
CA PRO A 23 17.79 -17.21 5.63
C PRO A 23 16.68 -17.15 6.68
N LEU A 24 15.50 -16.70 6.25
CA LEU A 24 14.32 -16.71 7.11
C LEU A 24 13.89 -18.16 7.39
N SER A 25 13.63 -18.49 8.65
CA SER A 25 13.02 -19.77 8.99
C SER A 25 11.59 -19.86 8.43
N GLU A 26 11.07 -21.07 8.25
CA GLU A 26 9.71 -21.25 7.72
C GLU A 26 8.65 -20.49 8.53
N CYS A 27 8.76 -20.49 9.86
CA CYS A 27 7.85 -19.74 10.73
C CYS A 27 7.89 -18.23 10.43
N GLN A 28 9.10 -17.69 10.19
CA GLN A 28 9.28 -16.28 9.84
C GLN A 28 8.70 -15.96 8.46
N GLN A 29 8.88 -16.86 7.49
CA GLN A 29 8.29 -16.72 6.15
C GLN A 29 6.76 -16.74 6.22
N ARG A 30 6.17 -17.68 6.96
CA ARG A 30 4.71 -17.75 7.17
C ARG A 30 4.16 -16.47 7.82
N ARG A 31 4.86 -15.92 8.82
CA ARG A 31 4.52 -14.61 9.41
C ARG A 31 4.60 -13.48 8.38
N ASN A 32 5.70 -13.39 7.63
CA ASN A 32 5.87 -12.36 6.60
C ASN A 32 4.81 -12.45 5.50
N LYS A 33 4.41 -13.67 5.09
CA LYS A 33 3.33 -13.91 4.10
C LYS A 33 1.99 -13.39 4.60
N ARG A 34 1.64 -13.62 5.87
CA ARG A 34 0.41 -13.06 6.47
C ARG A 34 0.39 -11.53 6.45
N ILE A 35 1.52 -10.89 6.78
CA ILE A 35 1.66 -9.43 6.72
C ILE A 35 1.58 -8.92 5.27
N ALA A 36 2.30 -9.60 4.35
CA ALA A 36 2.34 -9.25 2.93
C ALA A 36 0.95 -9.29 2.29
N LYS A 37 0.13 -10.29 2.64
CA LYS A 37 -1.24 -10.45 2.10
C LYS A 37 -2.09 -9.19 2.28
N THR A 38 -2.03 -8.57 3.45
CA THR A 38 -2.76 -7.32 3.72
C THR A 38 -2.08 -6.13 3.06
N ARG A 39 -0.73 -6.04 3.14
CA ARG A 39 0.03 -4.94 2.53
C ARG A 39 -0.15 -4.83 1.02
N ALA A 40 -0.14 -5.95 0.31
CA ALA A 40 -0.27 -5.99 -1.15
C ALA A 40 -1.54 -5.29 -1.64
N ARG A 41 -2.65 -5.37 -0.89
CA ARG A 41 -3.90 -4.68 -1.22
C ARG A 41 -3.77 -3.16 -1.21
N VAL A 42 -2.95 -2.62 -0.31
CA VAL A 42 -2.68 -1.19 -0.17
C VAL A 42 -1.59 -0.75 -1.15
N GLU A 43 -0.50 -1.52 -1.25
CA GLU A 43 0.62 -1.23 -2.15
C GLU A 43 0.19 -1.22 -3.61
N HIS A 44 -0.78 -2.07 -4.01
CA HIS A 44 -1.35 -2.06 -5.35
C HIS A 44 -2.01 -0.71 -5.72
N VAL A 45 -2.65 -0.03 -4.75
CA VAL A 45 -3.21 1.31 -4.95
C VAL A 45 -2.09 2.30 -5.26
N PHE A 46 -1.04 2.30 -4.43
CA PHE A 46 0.10 3.20 -4.60
C PHE A 46 0.87 2.94 -5.90
N ALA A 47 1.05 1.69 -6.29
CA ALA A 47 1.66 1.35 -7.58
C ALA A 47 0.84 1.89 -8.76
N SER A 48 -0.49 1.84 -8.67
CA SER A 48 -1.37 2.41 -9.70
C SER A 48 -1.28 3.94 -9.75
N ILE A 49 -1.20 4.59 -8.58
CA ILE A 49 -0.99 6.04 -8.46
C ILE A 49 0.37 6.45 -9.04
N ASP A 50 1.41 5.66 -8.79
CA ASP A 50 2.76 5.90 -9.33
C ASP A 50 2.76 5.87 -10.87
N GLN A 51 2.03 4.92 -11.46
CA GLN A 51 1.79 4.86 -12.91
C GLN A 51 1.01 6.07 -13.46
N MET A 52 0.25 6.78 -12.63
CA MET A 52 -0.47 8.01 -13.00
C MET A 52 0.36 9.28 -12.80
N GLY A 53 1.67 9.15 -12.61
CA GLY A 53 2.58 10.27 -12.37
C GLY A 53 2.98 10.45 -10.89
N GLY A 54 2.38 9.66 -9.99
CA GLY A 54 2.81 9.56 -8.60
C GLY A 54 2.92 10.91 -7.90
N LYS A 55 4.13 11.22 -7.40
CA LYS A 55 4.43 12.45 -6.69
C LYS A 55 4.86 13.61 -7.59
N LEU A 56 4.92 13.41 -8.91
CA LEU A 56 5.37 14.42 -9.85
C LEU A 56 4.29 15.49 -10.06
N ILE A 57 4.22 16.45 -9.14
CA ILE A 57 3.27 17.56 -9.17
C ILE A 57 4.06 18.85 -9.38
N ARG A 58 3.80 19.54 -10.49
CA ARG A 58 4.49 20.80 -10.87
C ARG A 58 3.61 22.04 -10.70
N THR A 59 2.43 21.91 -10.10
CA THR A 59 1.50 23.02 -9.91
C THR A 59 1.98 23.96 -8.81
N VAL A 60 1.86 25.27 -9.03
CA VAL A 60 2.15 26.29 -8.00
C VAL A 60 0.93 26.46 -7.08
N GLY A 61 1.15 26.27 -5.78
CA GLY A 61 0.14 26.44 -4.73
C GLY A 61 -0.47 25.13 -4.22
N GLN A 62 -0.62 25.02 -2.90
CA GLN A 62 -1.08 23.81 -2.22
C GLN A 62 -2.49 23.38 -2.64
N ALA A 63 -3.42 24.32 -2.85
CA ALA A 63 -4.78 24.01 -3.29
C ALA A 63 -4.80 23.27 -4.64
N ARG A 64 -3.94 23.69 -5.59
CA ARG A 64 -3.82 23.04 -6.91
C ARG A 64 -3.17 21.66 -6.81
N ALA A 65 -2.14 21.54 -5.97
CA ALA A 65 -1.50 20.24 -5.72
C ALA A 65 -2.47 19.23 -5.10
N ASN A 66 -3.25 19.67 -4.09
CA ASN A 66 -4.28 18.86 -3.45
C ASN A 66 -5.35 18.43 -4.45
N PHE A 67 -5.80 19.35 -5.31
CA PHE A 67 -6.77 19.03 -6.36
C PHE A 67 -6.23 17.96 -7.32
N ALA A 68 -4.99 18.11 -7.81
CA ALA A 68 -4.36 17.13 -8.70
C ALA A 68 -4.25 15.74 -8.06
N MET A 69 -3.79 15.66 -6.80
CA MET A 69 -3.72 14.39 -6.06
C MET A 69 -5.11 13.76 -5.85
N THR A 70 -6.10 14.59 -5.52
CA THR A 70 -7.49 14.12 -5.30
C THR A 70 -8.07 13.56 -6.59
N MET A 71 -7.84 14.22 -7.73
CA MET A 71 -8.29 13.74 -9.03
C MET A 71 -7.60 12.44 -9.43
N MET A 72 -6.30 12.28 -9.13
CA MET A 72 -5.59 11.02 -9.35
C MET A 72 -6.19 9.86 -8.54
N ALA A 73 -6.51 10.10 -7.26
CA ALA A 73 -7.19 9.12 -6.42
C ALA A 73 -8.60 8.80 -6.92
N ALA A 74 -9.36 9.80 -7.39
CA ALA A 74 -10.68 9.61 -7.98
C ALA A 74 -10.61 8.74 -9.25
N CYS A 75 -9.69 9.05 -10.16
CA CYS A 75 -9.44 8.25 -11.38
C CYS A 75 -9.08 6.79 -11.04
N TYR A 76 -8.22 6.58 -10.04
CA TYR A 76 -7.91 5.23 -9.56
C TYR A 76 -9.18 4.49 -9.08
N ASN A 77 -10.00 5.15 -8.26
CA ASN A 77 -11.22 4.55 -7.73
C ASN A 77 -12.21 4.20 -8.85
N LEU A 78 -12.36 5.05 -9.86
CA LEU A 78 -13.20 4.78 -11.04
C LEU A 78 -12.68 3.58 -11.84
N LYS A 79 -11.37 3.53 -12.13
CA LYS A 79 -10.74 2.37 -12.81
C LYS A 79 -10.96 1.08 -12.03
N ARG A 80 -10.83 1.14 -10.71
CA ARG A 80 -11.06 -0.01 -9.81
C ARG A 80 -12.52 -0.44 -9.77
N LEU A 81 -13.46 0.51 -9.78
CA LEU A 81 -14.89 0.21 -9.84
C LEU A 81 -15.25 -0.55 -11.11
N VAL A 82 -14.77 -0.11 -12.27
CA VAL A 82 -15.00 -0.80 -13.55
C VAL A 82 -14.44 -2.23 -13.51
N TYR A 83 -13.27 -2.44 -12.91
CA TYR A 83 -12.73 -3.78 -12.69
C TYR A 83 -13.66 -4.64 -11.82
N PHE A 84 -14.15 -4.11 -10.70
CA PHE A 84 -15.07 -4.84 -9.83
C PHE A 84 -16.37 -5.23 -10.53
N GLN A 85 -16.95 -4.32 -11.31
CA GLN A 85 -18.14 -4.60 -12.11
C GLN A 85 -17.88 -5.74 -13.11
N ARG A 86 -16.76 -5.72 -13.84
CA ARG A 86 -16.38 -6.77 -14.79
C ARG A 86 -16.08 -8.11 -14.11
N ALA A 87 -15.52 -8.08 -12.92
CA ALA A 87 -15.20 -9.27 -12.13
C ALA A 87 -16.41 -9.82 -11.36
N GLY A 88 -17.59 -9.20 -11.45
CA GLY A 88 -18.78 -9.59 -10.69
C GLY A 88 -18.66 -9.37 -9.18
N ILE A 89 -17.69 -8.57 -8.74
CA ILE A 89 -17.46 -8.27 -7.32
C ILE A 89 -18.45 -7.19 -6.90
N LYS A 90 -19.43 -7.57 -6.07
CA LYS A 90 -20.40 -6.63 -5.50
C LYS A 90 -19.87 -6.06 -4.18
N ALA A 91 -20.19 -4.79 -3.93
CA ALA A 91 -20.06 -4.25 -2.58
C ALA A 91 -21.02 -5.03 -1.66
N PHE A 92 -20.55 -5.31 -0.44
CA PHE A 92 -21.29 -6.03 0.59
C PHE A 92 -22.55 -5.29 1.02
#